data_AF-A0A8S3Q5Z7-F1
#
_entry.id   AF-A0A8S3Q5Z7-F1
#
_cell.length_a   1.000
_cell.length_b   1.000
_cell.length_c   1.000
_cell.angle_alpha   90.00
_cell.angle_beta   90.00
_cell.angle_gamma   90.00
#
_symmetry.space_group_name_H-M   'P 1'
#
loop_
_entity.id
_entity.type
_entity.pdbx_description
1 polymer ?
#
loop_
_entity_poly.entity_id
_entity_poly.type
_entity_poly.pdbx_seq_one_letter_code
_entity_poly.pdbx_strand_id
1 'polypeptide(L)'
;MSGECDLNGVYQFNGDTFQVTPEVKTDFEKYGYIVIRNVLDATEVEKLIKEFEDPSTSELLNNNKVQVSDCQGREAKLTIWGHPGNDVSGMVSRSEKVAGTCQQLLGDEVYHYHGKLVTKEPFTGGAHLWHQDYGYWYINEFLEPNMMTVFIALDKCEKTNGCLQVPNTAIKSCDKFTDFADKRILVPKTLDSKQVIPKKTT
;
A
#
# COMPACT_ATOMS: atom_id res chain seq x y z
N MET A 1 -22.67 17.15 9.19
CA MET A 1 -21.54 17.56 8.35
C MET A 1 -20.68 16.31 8.12
N SER A 2 -20.80 15.74 6.93
CA SER A 2 -20.10 14.52 6.50
C SER A 2 -18.65 14.83 6.20
N GLY A 3 -17.74 14.48 7.11
CA GLY A 3 -16.30 14.65 6.90
C GLY A 3 -15.77 13.69 5.85
N GLU A 4 -15.73 14.13 4.60
CA GLU A 4 -14.88 13.54 3.56
C GLU A 4 -13.44 13.46 4.09
N CYS A 5 -12.79 12.33 3.82
CA CYS A 5 -11.34 12.27 3.98
C CYS A 5 -10.78 12.95 2.74
N ASP A 6 -10.44 14.23 2.83
CA ASP A 6 -9.80 14.93 1.72
C ASP A 6 -8.38 14.34 1.57
N LEU A 7 -8.26 13.33 0.71
CA LEU A 7 -6.97 12.80 0.32
C LEU A 7 -6.29 13.87 -0.54
N ASN A 8 -5.11 14.31 -0.13
CA ASN A 8 -4.24 15.13 -0.96
C ASN A 8 -3.51 14.27 -2.01
N GLY A 9 -3.05 14.88 -3.11
CA GLY A 9 -2.25 14.21 -4.14
C GLY A 9 -2.98 13.06 -4.85
N VAL A 10 -4.22 13.30 -5.28
CA VAL A 10 -5.03 12.30 -6.00
C VAL A 10 -4.94 12.52 -7.51
N TYR A 11 -4.45 11.50 -8.21
CA TYR A 11 -4.28 11.47 -9.66
C TYR A 11 -5.04 10.31 -10.27
N GLN A 12 -5.17 10.34 -11.59
CA GLN A 12 -5.87 9.33 -12.37
C GLN A 12 -4.90 8.70 -13.37
N PHE A 13 -4.87 7.37 -13.40
CA PHE A 13 -4.16 6.63 -14.44
C PHE A 13 -4.97 6.70 -15.74
N ASN A 14 -4.38 7.25 -16.79
CA ASN A 14 -5.01 7.51 -18.08
C ASN A 14 -4.11 6.98 -19.21
N GLY A 15 -4.29 5.72 -19.61
CA GLY A 15 -3.54 5.11 -20.72
C GLY A 15 -2.75 3.87 -20.30
N ASP A 16 -1.64 3.60 -20.99
CA ASP A 16 -0.78 2.43 -20.73
C ASP A 16 0.34 2.72 -19.71
N THR A 17 0.71 3.99 -19.56
CA THR A 17 1.75 4.46 -18.63
C THR A 17 1.26 5.67 -17.83
N PHE A 18 1.78 5.84 -16.61
CA PHE A 18 1.57 7.04 -15.82
C PHE A 18 2.74 7.99 -16.01
N GLN A 19 2.44 9.25 -16.32
CA GLN A 19 3.45 10.30 -16.45
C GLN A 19 3.55 11.06 -15.13
N VAL A 20 4.70 10.96 -14.46
CA VAL A 20 4.96 11.63 -13.20
C VAL A 20 5.33 13.09 -13.48
N THR A 21 4.34 13.98 -13.39
CA THR A 21 4.54 15.41 -13.60
C THR A 21 5.30 16.05 -12.42
N PRO A 22 5.85 17.27 -12.58
CA PRO A 22 6.45 18.01 -11.47
C PRO A 22 5.51 18.23 -10.28
N GLU A 23 4.21 18.37 -10.54
CA GLU A 23 3.17 18.46 -9.51
C GLU A 23 3.06 17.15 -8.71
N VAL A 24 3.03 16.00 -9.40
CA VAL A 24 3.03 14.68 -8.74
C VAL A 24 4.26 14.52 -7.84
N LYS A 25 5.45 14.89 -8.32
CA LYS A 25 6.68 14.84 -7.51
C LYS A 25 6.58 15.74 -6.28
N THR A 26 6.10 16.96 -6.46
CA THR A 26 5.94 17.93 -5.37
C THR A 26 4.98 17.41 -4.30
N ASP A 27 3.82 16.88 -4.70
CA ASP A 27 2.84 16.33 -3.75
C ASP A 27 3.39 15.09 -3.04
N PHE A 28 4.11 14.25 -3.76
CA PHE A 28 4.74 13.07 -3.18
C PHE A 28 5.81 13.41 -2.15
N GLU A 29 6.69 14.38 -2.44
CA GLU A 29 7.70 14.89 -1.49
C GLU A 29 7.05 15.60 -0.29
N LYS A 30 5.96 16.34 -0.52
CA LYS A 30 5.26 17.11 0.50
C LYS A 30 4.46 16.23 1.47
N TYR A 31 3.68 15.28 0.94
CA TYR A 31 2.76 14.46 1.73
C TYR A 31 3.35 13.10 2.12
N GLY A 32 4.41 12.65 1.45
CA GLY A 32 4.98 11.31 1.61
C GLY A 32 4.12 10.20 0.98
N TYR A 33 3.12 10.55 0.17
CA TYR A 33 2.27 9.62 -0.55
C TYR A 33 1.58 10.31 -1.73
N ILE A 34 1.15 9.50 -2.69
CA ILE A 34 0.20 9.91 -3.74
C ILE A 34 -0.83 8.80 -3.96
N VAL A 35 -1.98 9.17 -4.50
CA VAL A 35 -3.10 8.26 -4.75
C VAL A 35 -3.34 8.24 -6.25
N ILE A 36 -2.98 7.14 -6.92
CA ILE A 36 -3.22 7.01 -8.36
C ILE A 36 -4.40 6.08 -8.57
N ARG A 37 -5.52 6.62 -9.05
CA ARG A 37 -6.75 5.87 -9.33
C ARG A 37 -6.61 5.04 -10.60
N ASN A 38 -7.22 3.85 -10.61
CA ASN A 38 -7.28 2.92 -11.76
C ASN A 38 -5.91 2.55 -12.36
N VAL A 39 -4.86 2.40 -11.53
CA VAL A 39 -3.58 1.82 -11.99
C VAL A 39 -3.82 0.40 -12.53
N LEU A 40 -4.65 -0.38 -11.84
CA LEU A 40 -5.17 -1.64 -12.35
C LEU A 40 -6.64 -1.48 -12.73
N ASP A 41 -7.04 -2.06 -13.84
CA ASP A 41 -8.44 -2.18 -14.23
C ASP A 41 -9.15 -3.32 -13.47
N ALA A 42 -10.47 -3.40 -13.61
CA ALA A 42 -11.27 -4.39 -12.89
C ALA A 42 -10.88 -5.85 -13.24
N THR A 43 -10.47 -6.10 -14.49
CA THR A 43 -10.06 -7.43 -14.95
C THR A 43 -8.68 -7.80 -14.40
N GLU A 44 -7.76 -6.85 -14.32
CA GLU A 44 -6.45 -7.04 -13.69
C GLU A 44 -6.58 -7.30 -12.19
N VAL A 45 -7.44 -6.56 -11.50
CA VAL A 45 -7.73 -6.79 -10.07
C VAL A 45 -8.36 -8.17 -9.86
N GLU A 46 -9.32 -8.58 -10.69
CA GLU A 46 -9.95 -9.90 -10.60
C GLU A 46 -8.95 -11.04 -10.77
N LYS A 47 -8.00 -10.90 -11.71
CA LYS A 47 -6.91 -11.89 -11.89
C LYS A 47 -6.03 -11.98 -10.65
N LEU A 48 -5.72 -10.84 -10.03
CA LEU A 48 -4.89 -10.80 -8.83
C LEU A 48 -5.60 -11.42 -7.61
N ILE A 49 -6.91 -11.19 -7.48
CA ILE A 49 -7.73 -11.84 -6.44
C ILE A 49 -7.75 -13.35 -6.66
N LYS A 50 -8.04 -13.82 -7.89
CA LYS A 50 -8.07 -15.24 -8.22
C LYS A 50 -6.73 -15.94 -7.98
N GLU A 51 -5.62 -15.26 -8.26
CA GLU A 51 -4.28 -15.77 -7.97
C GLU A 51 -4.08 -16.01 -6.47
N PHE A 52 -4.52 -15.10 -5.60
CA PHE A 52 -4.40 -15.26 -4.15
C PHE A 52 -5.40 -16.24 -3.54
N GLU A 53 -6.52 -16.48 -4.23
CA GLU A 53 -7.50 -17.51 -3.86
C GLU A 53 -7.12 -18.91 -4.37
N ASP A 54 -6.21 -19.01 -5.36
CA ASP A 54 -5.77 -20.29 -5.89
C ASP A 54 -5.06 -21.12 -4.80
N PRO A 55 -5.46 -22.39 -4.59
CA PRO A 55 -4.91 -23.23 -3.54
C PRO A 55 -3.38 -23.36 -3.58
N SER A 56 -2.77 -23.43 -4.77
CA SER A 56 -1.33 -23.61 -4.94
C SER A 56 -0.53 -22.39 -4.48
N THR A 57 -1.01 -21.19 -4.82
CA THR A 57 -0.46 -19.92 -4.35
C THR A 57 -0.78 -19.71 -2.88
N SER A 58 -1.98 -20.08 -2.44
CA SER A 58 -2.39 -20.01 -1.04
C SER A 58 -1.46 -20.82 -0.14
N GLU A 59 -0.91 -21.95 -0.59
CA GLU A 59 0.02 -22.78 0.18
C GLU A 59 1.38 -22.08 0.38
N LEU A 60 1.93 -21.46 -0.68
CA LEU A 60 3.12 -20.62 -0.59
C LEU A 60 2.89 -19.40 0.32
N LEU A 61 1.69 -18.82 0.25
CA LEU A 61 1.32 -17.71 1.11
C LEU A 61 1.15 -18.16 2.57
N ASN A 62 0.60 -19.36 2.80
CA ASN A 62 0.39 -19.97 4.11
C ASN A 62 1.71 -20.25 4.82
N ASN A 63 2.71 -20.73 4.08
CA ASN A 63 4.04 -21.02 4.62
C ASN A 63 4.81 -19.76 5.04
N ASN A 64 4.42 -18.59 4.52
CA ASN A 64 5.03 -17.30 4.83
C ASN A 64 4.13 -16.39 5.68
N LYS A 65 3.18 -16.98 6.43
CA LYS A 65 2.28 -16.24 7.31
C LYS A 65 3.01 -15.71 8.54
N VAL A 66 2.85 -14.42 8.76
CA VAL A 66 3.21 -13.69 9.96
C VAL A 66 1.93 -13.21 10.62
N GLN A 67 1.75 -13.55 11.89
CA GLN A 67 0.68 -12.98 12.71
C GLN A 67 1.25 -11.76 13.43
N VAL A 68 0.63 -10.61 13.20
CA VAL A 68 0.99 -9.37 13.88
C VAL A 68 -0.06 -9.08 14.94
N SER A 69 0.32 -9.18 16.21
CA SER A 69 -0.56 -8.88 17.33
C SER A 69 -0.95 -7.40 17.33
N ASP A 70 -2.24 -7.12 17.59
CA ASP A 70 -2.74 -5.76 17.76
C ASP A 70 -2.60 -5.24 19.21
N CYS A 71 -1.97 -6.02 20.10
CA CYS A 71 -1.88 -5.78 21.54
C CYS A 71 -3.23 -5.66 22.28
N GLN A 72 -4.33 -6.05 21.63
CA GLN A 72 -5.71 -6.05 22.15
C GLN A 72 -6.37 -7.44 22.04
N GLY A 73 -5.59 -8.48 21.74
CA GLY A 73 -6.05 -9.86 21.67
C GLY A 73 -6.54 -10.30 20.28
N ARG A 74 -6.30 -9.51 19.23
CA ARG A 74 -6.51 -9.91 17.84
C ARG A 74 -5.20 -9.87 17.06
N GLU A 75 -5.23 -10.45 15.88
CA GLU A 75 -4.07 -10.57 15.01
C GLU A 75 -4.44 -10.14 13.60
N ALA A 76 -3.54 -9.40 12.97
CA ALA A 76 -3.58 -9.19 11.55
C ALA A 76 -2.81 -10.30 10.83
N LYS A 77 -3.39 -10.79 9.74
CA LYS A 77 -2.78 -11.80 8.89
C LYS A 77 -1.94 -11.09 7.83
N LEU A 78 -0.65 -11.34 7.88
CA LEU A 78 0.31 -10.80 6.94
C LEU A 78 1.05 -11.96 6.27
N THR A 79 1.18 -11.92 4.96
CA THR A 79 2.09 -12.81 4.24
C THR A 79 3.15 -11.96 3.56
N ILE A 80 4.43 -12.33 3.68
CA ILE A 80 5.56 -11.59 3.11
C ILE A 80 6.41 -12.52 2.26
N TRP A 81 6.85 -12.07 1.09
CA TRP A 81 7.77 -12.83 0.23
C TRP A 81 8.81 -11.90 -0.41
N GLY A 82 10.04 -12.39 -0.60
CA GLY A 82 11.17 -11.56 -1.07
C GLY A 82 11.30 -11.43 -2.59
N HIS A 83 10.78 -12.39 -3.37
CA HIS A 83 11.02 -12.44 -4.81
C HIS A 83 9.71 -12.32 -5.60
N PRO A 84 9.66 -11.48 -6.64
CA PRO A 84 8.46 -11.40 -7.46
C PRO A 84 8.39 -12.67 -8.32
N GLY A 85 7.37 -13.50 -8.10
CA GLY A 85 7.18 -14.76 -8.83
C GLY A 85 6.84 -14.57 -10.31
N ASN A 86 6.56 -15.67 -11.02
CA ASN A 86 6.01 -15.63 -12.38
C ASN A 86 4.47 -15.59 -12.40
N ASP A 87 3.86 -15.52 -11.22
CA ASP A 87 2.42 -15.34 -11.02
C ASP A 87 1.94 -13.91 -11.33
N VAL A 88 0.62 -13.69 -11.21
CA VAL A 88 -0.01 -12.40 -11.46
C VAL A 88 0.54 -11.29 -10.56
N SER A 89 0.82 -11.58 -9.29
CA SER A 89 1.35 -10.58 -8.35
C SER A 89 2.77 -10.13 -8.74
N GLY A 90 3.62 -11.08 -9.15
CA GLY A 90 4.95 -10.82 -9.66
C GLY A 90 4.92 -10.03 -10.97
N MET A 91 4.01 -10.37 -11.89
CA MET A 91 3.80 -9.61 -13.13
C MET A 91 3.34 -8.17 -12.85
N VAL A 92 2.40 -7.96 -11.92
CA VAL A 92 1.95 -6.62 -11.51
C VAL A 92 3.12 -5.81 -10.96
N SER A 93 3.94 -6.39 -10.07
CA SER A 93 5.09 -5.71 -9.47
C SER A 93 6.12 -5.22 -10.48
N ARG A 94 6.30 -5.96 -11.59
CA ARG A 94 7.24 -5.65 -12.67
C ARG A 94 6.62 -4.87 -13.83
N SER A 95 5.31 -4.66 -13.81
CA SER A 95 4.61 -3.97 -14.90
C SER A 95 5.05 -2.52 -15.02
N GLU A 96 5.04 -1.96 -16.22
CA GLU A 96 5.38 -0.55 -16.47
C GLU A 96 4.47 0.40 -15.65
N LYS A 97 3.22 0.00 -15.43
CA LYS A 97 2.26 0.74 -14.59
C LYS A 97 2.78 0.95 -13.16
N VAL A 98 3.49 -0.03 -12.61
CA VAL A 98 4.01 -0.03 -11.23
C VAL A 98 5.48 0.36 -11.22
N ALA A 99 6.36 -0.44 -11.82
CA ALA A 99 7.80 -0.25 -11.81
C ALA A 99 8.21 1.05 -12.53
N GLY A 100 7.61 1.35 -13.68
CA GLY A 100 7.86 2.59 -14.42
C GLY A 100 7.45 3.84 -13.65
N THR A 101 6.30 3.78 -12.97
CA THR A 101 5.87 4.87 -12.06
C THR A 101 6.85 5.04 -10.89
N CYS A 102 7.31 3.95 -10.27
CA CYS A 102 8.27 3.99 -9.16
C CYS A 102 9.62 4.57 -9.61
N GLN A 103 10.12 4.15 -10.77
CA GLN A 103 11.36 4.67 -11.35
C GLN A 103 11.29 6.17 -11.61
N GLN A 104 10.17 6.67 -12.16
CA GLN A 104 9.99 8.11 -12.38
C GLN A 104 9.93 8.92 -11.07
N LEU A 105 9.33 8.35 -10.02
CA LEU A 105 9.23 8.98 -8.69
C LEU A 105 10.57 8.97 -7.95
N LEU A 106 11.27 7.84 -7.92
CA LEU A 106 12.58 7.67 -7.26
C LEU A 106 13.72 8.32 -8.04
N GLY A 107 13.58 8.45 -9.36
CA GLY A 107 14.60 9.04 -10.22
C GLY A 107 15.77 8.13 -10.54
N ASP A 108 15.64 6.82 -10.28
CA ASP A 108 16.66 5.80 -10.54
C ASP A 108 16.00 4.45 -10.83
N GLU A 109 16.80 3.47 -11.29
CA GLU A 109 16.36 2.08 -11.46
C GLU A 109 15.77 1.52 -10.16
N VAL A 110 14.74 0.68 -10.31
CA VAL A 110 14.01 0.12 -9.16
C VAL A 110 14.07 -1.40 -9.17
N TYR A 111 14.18 -1.96 -7.97
CA TYR A 111 14.22 -3.40 -7.73
C TYR A 111 13.13 -3.78 -6.72
N HIS A 112 12.53 -4.95 -6.91
CA HIS A 112 11.56 -5.48 -5.97
C HIS A 112 12.28 -5.98 -4.71
N TYR A 113 11.97 -5.37 -3.57
CA TYR A 113 12.53 -5.81 -2.28
C TYR A 113 11.69 -6.91 -1.62
N HIS A 114 10.40 -6.68 -1.41
CA HIS A 114 9.46 -7.71 -0.95
C HIS A 114 8.02 -7.35 -1.33
N GLY A 115 7.18 -8.38 -1.43
CA GLY A 115 5.73 -8.28 -1.55
C GLY A 115 5.08 -8.58 -0.20
N LYS A 116 3.90 -7.98 0.02
CA LYS A 116 3.06 -8.26 1.18
C LYS A 116 1.61 -8.46 0.74
N LEU A 117 0.94 -9.44 1.34
CA LEU A 117 -0.51 -9.57 1.30
C LEU A 117 -1.05 -9.36 2.72
N VAL A 118 -1.88 -8.33 2.89
CA VAL A 118 -2.53 -8.01 4.17
C VAL A 118 -4.00 -8.39 4.06
N THR A 119 -4.43 -9.40 4.82
CA THR A 119 -5.84 -9.80 4.87
C THR A 119 -6.46 -9.40 6.20
N LYS A 120 -7.62 -8.73 6.12
CA LYS A 120 -8.39 -8.31 7.29
C LYS A 120 -9.73 -9.03 7.28
N GLU A 121 -9.84 -10.02 8.14
CA GLU A 121 -11.10 -10.73 8.35
C GLU A 121 -12.14 -9.78 8.95
N PRO A 122 -13.41 -9.87 8.51
CA PRO A 122 -14.48 -9.07 9.08
C PRO A 122 -14.62 -9.39 10.57
N PHE A 123 -14.69 -8.33 11.39
CA PHE A 123 -14.91 -8.35 12.85
C PHE A 123 -13.79 -8.97 13.71
N THR A 124 -12.91 -9.79 13.14
CA THR A 124 -11.87 -10.52 13.89
C THR A 124 -10.45 -10.07 13.58
N GLY A 125 -10.23 -9.32 12.49
CA GLY A 125 -8.90 -8.80 12.13
C GLY A 125 -8.33 -7.82 13.14
N GLY A 126 -7.06 -8.00 13.51
CA GLY A 126 -6.30 -7.06 14.34
C GLY A 126 -5.88 -5.80 13.60
N ALA A 127 -5.61 -4.73 14.35
CA ALA A 127 -5.02 -3.51 13.81
C ALA A 127 -3.52 -3.68 13.54
N HIS A 128 -3.03 -3.16 12.41
CA HIS A 128 -1.61 -2.85 12.28
C HIS A 128 -1.33 -1.58 13.07
N LEU A 129 -0.53 -1.70 14.12
CA LEU A 129 -0.12 -0.56 14.93
C LEU A 129 0.67 0.44 14.08
N TRP A 130 0.66 1.71 14.50
CA TRP A 130 1.45 2.76 13.85
C TRP A 130 2.92 2.37 13.80
N HIS A 131 3.49 2.38 12.61
CA HIS A 131 4.92 2.12 12.38
C HIS A 131 5.40 2.85 11.13
N GLN A 132 6.71 2.87 10.95
CA GLN A 132 7.37 3.28 9.73
C GLN A 132 8.10 2.06 9.17
N ASP A 133 7.78 1.65 7.94
CA ASP A 133 8.38 0.48 7.31
C ASP A 133 9.91 0.56 7.26
N TYR A 134 10.48 1.74 6.93
CA TYR A 134 11.94 1.94 6.88
C TYR A 134 12.64 1.64 8.21
N GLY A 135 11.99 1.80 9.37
CA GLY A 135 12.58 1.42 10.65
C GLY A 135 12.95 -0.06 10.72
N TYR A 136 12.16 -0.92 10.08
CA TYR A 136 12.48 -2.34 9.92
C TYR A 136 13.56 -2.57 8.86
N TRP A 137 13.56 -1.80 7.78
CA TRP A 137 14.53 -1.97 6.68
C TRP A 137 15.93 -1.50 7.04
N TYR A 138 16.05 -0.48 7.88
CA TYR A 138 17.32 -0.03 8.42
C TYR A 138 18.00 -1.13 9.25
N ILE A 139 17.22 -1.88 10.03
CA ILE A 139 17.71 -3.05 10.77
C ILE A 139 18.19 -4.14 9.81
N ASN A 140 17.63 -4.21 8.60
CA ASN A 140 18.05 -5.08 7.51
C ASN A 140 19.14 -4.44 6.61
N GLU A 141 19.95 -3.54 7.16
CA GLU A 141 21.15 -2.96 6.54
C GLU A 141 20.89 -1.99 5.37
N PHE A 142 19.67 -1.50 5.19
CA PHE A 142 19.39 -0.41 4.24
C PHE A 142 19.76 0.94 4.84
N LEU A 143 20.93 1.46 4.46
CA LEU A 143 21.49 2.69 5.02
C LEU A 143 20.74 3.96 4.63
N GLU A 144 20.02 3.96 3.51
CA GLU A 144 19.31 5.13 2.99
C GLU A 144 17.84 4.78 2.71
N PRO A 145 16.88 5.70 2.97
CA PRO A 145 15.45 5.51 2.74
C PRO A 145 15.03 5.67 1.27
N ASN A 146 15.87 5.27 0.33
CA ASN A 146 15.63 5.37 -1.12
C ASN A 146 14.73 4.22 -1.61
N MET A 147 13.54 4.12 -1.02
CA MET A 147 12.61 3.00 -1.21
C MET A 147 11.17 3.51 -1.16
N MET A 148 10.25 2.76 -1.76
CA MET A 148 8.83 3.06 -1.68
C MET A 148 7.95 1.83 -1.63
N THR A 149 6.73 2.00 -1.12
CA THR A 149 5.71 0.97 -1.08
C THR A 149 4.60 1.30 -2.07
N VAL A 150 4.21 0.30 -2.86
CA VAL A 150 3.00 0.37 -3.68
C VAL A 150 1.92 -0.45 -2.98
N PHE A 151 0.87 0.22 -2.50
CA PHE A 151 -0.27 -0.42 -1.87
C PHE A 151 -1.39 -0.56 -2.89
N ILE A 152 -1.76 -1.78 -3.28
CA ILE A 152 -2.85 -2.03 -4.22
C ILE A 152 -4.07 -2.51 -3.44
N ALA A 153 -5.17 -1.77 -3.53
CA ALA A 153 -6.44 -2.16 -2.94
C ALA A 153 -7.07 -3.28 -3.79
N LEU A 154 -7.17 -4.49 -3.24
CA LEU A 154 -7.90 -5.61 -3.85
C LEU A 154 -9.40 -5.51 -3.57
N ASP A 155 -9.74 -5.02 -2.37
CA ASP A 155 -11.10 -4.74 -1.93
C ASP A 155 -11.32 -3.25 -1.64
N LYS A 156 -12.58 -2.87 -1.53
CA LYS A 156 -12.98 -1.50 -1.20
C LYS A 156 -12.34 -1.06 0.12
N CYS A 157 -11.52 -0.01 0.08
CA CYS A 157 -10.92 0.60 1.26
C CYS A 157 -11.85 1.66 1.85
N GLU A 158 -12.51 1.36 2.98
CA GLU A 158 -13.43 2.25 3.67
C GLU A 158 -12.96 2.57 5.09
N LYS A 159 -13.36 3.73 5.63
CA LYS A 159 -13.09 4.07 7.04
C LYS A 159 -13.66 3.00 7.99
N THR A 160 -14.75 2.36 7.61
CA THR A 160 -15.47 1.34 8.40
C THR A 160 -14.80 -0.03 8.41
N ASN A 161 -13.90 -0.34 7.45
CA ASN A 161 -13.18 -1.61 7.40
C ASN A 161 -11.70 -1.50 7.77
N GLY A 162 -11.33 -0.39 8.42
CA GLY A 162 -9.96 -0.16 8.89
C GLY A 162 -8.98 0.01 7.74
N CYS A 163 -9.35 0.78 6.71
CA CYS A 163 -8.45 1.10 5.61
C CYS A 163 -7.12 1.73 6.08
N LEU A 164 -6.11 1.74 5.21
CA LEU A 164 -4.84 2.38 5.49
C LEU A 164 -5.04 3.84 5.92
N GLN A 165 -4.29 4.24 6.95
CA GLN A 165 -4.22 5.61 7.42
C GLN A 165 -2.78 6.09 7.28
N VAL A 166 -2.61 7.25 6.66
CA VAL A 166 -1.31 7.92 6.53
C VAL A 166 -1.41 9.25 7.29
N PRO A 167 -0.46 9.59 8.17
CA PRO A 167 -0.50 10.86 8.88
C PRO A 167 -0.29 12.02 7.89
N ASN A 168 -0.97 13.15 8.11
CA ASN A 168 -1.00 14.33 7.22
C ASN A 168 0.33 15.10 7.10
N THR A 169 1.42 14.58 7.63
CA THR A 169 2.74 15.19 7.50
C THR A 169 3.76 14.12 7.14
N ALA A 170 4.59 14.40 6.14
CA ALA A 170 5.94 13.85 6.14
C ALA A 170 6.56 14.27 7.47
N ILE A 171 6.57 13.36 8.45
CA ILE A 171 7.07 13.64 9.81
C ILE A 171 8.53 14.06 9.67
N LYS A 172 8.78 15.38 9.63
CA LYS A 172 10.09 16.02 9.77
C LYS A 172 10.40 16.41 11.22
N SER A 173 9.63 15.94 12.21
CA SER A 173 10.00 16.06 13.61
C SER A 173 9.20 15.10 14.49
N CYS A 174 9.91 14.16 15.10
CA CYS A 174 9.62 13.79 16.47
C CYS A 174 10.96 13.70 17.18
N ASP A 175 11.25 14.73 17.95
CA ASP A 175 12.49 14.88 18.71
C ASP A 175 12.78 13.63 19.54
N LYS A 176 14.01 13.12 19.41
CA LYS A 176 14.59 11.91 20.02
C LYS A 176 14.33 10.59 19.29
N PHE A 177 14.68 10.51 18.01
CA PHE A 177 15.55 9.50 17.41
C PHE A 177 15.98 10.08 16.06
N THR A 178 17.23 9.86 15.66
CA THR A 178 17.89 10.54 14.54
C THR A 178 17.07 10.53 13.24
N ASP A 179 17.00 11.73 12.67
CA ASP A 179 16.34 12.21 11.46
C ASP A 179 16.77 11.43 10.19
N PHE A 180 15.83 10.78 9.48
CA PHE A 180 16.01 10.34 8.08
C PHE A 180 14.66 10.28 7.33
N ALA A 181 14.55 11.10 6.29
CA ALA A 181 13.38 11.29 5.44
C ALA A 181 13.41 10.36 4.22
N ASP A 182 12.36 9.59 3.98
CA ASP A 182 11.50 9.66 2.77
C ASP A 182 10.42 8.56 2.86
N LYS A 183 9.15 8.93 2.65
CA LYS A 183 7.98 8.05 2.73
C LYS A 183 7.25 8.15 1.41
N ARG A 184 6.84 7.02 0.85
CA ARG A 184 6.35 6.96 -0.53
C ARG A 184 5.35 5.82 -0.64
N ILE A 185 4.05 6.11 -0.50
CA ILE A 185 2.95 5.14 -0.64
C ILE A 185 2.10 5.50 -1.86
N LEU A 186 1.84 4.54 -2.74
CA LEU A 186 0.86 4.63 -3.83
C LEU A 186 -0.44 3.92 -3.42
N VAL A 187 -1.61 4.59 -3.48
CA VAL A 187 -2.93 3.98 -3.14
C VAL A 187 -3.93 4.13 -4.30
N PRO A 188 -4.42 3.06 -4.95
CA PRO A 188 -5.50 3.13 -5.92
C PRO A 188 -6.90 2.97 -5.27
N LYS A 189 -7.77 3.95 -5.52
CA LYS A 189 -9.26 3.94 -5.41
C LYS A 189 -9.92 3.14 -6.54
N THR A 190 -10.74 2.12 -6.29
CA THR A 190 -11.81 1.69 -7.21
C THR A 190 -13.20 2.17 -6.76
N LEU A 191 -13.89 2.79 -7.71
CA LEU A 191 -15.34 2.97 -7.95
C LEU A 191 -16.30 3.55 -6.87
N ASP A 192 -16.97 4.61 -7.33
CA ASP A 192 -18.25 5.27 -7.01
C ASP A 192 -18.86 5.15 -5.60
N SER A 193 -19.01 6.29 -4.92
CA SER A 193 -19.69 6.43 -3.63
C SER A 193 -21.04 7.13 -3.79
N LYS A 194 -22.12 6.34 -3.88
CA LYS A 194 -23.45 6.80 -3.44
C LYS A 194 -23.75 6.16 -2.08
N GLN A 195 -23.79 7.02 -1.06
CA GLN A 195 -24.53 6.97 0.23
C GLN A 195 -24.54 5.63 1.02
N VAL A 196 -24.32 5.59 2.34
CA VAL A 196 -25.35 5.78 3.39
C VAL A 196 -24.70 5.60 4.79
N ILE A 197 -24.96 6.57 5.70
CA ILE A 197 -25.42 6.58 7.13
C ILE A 197 -25.04 5.39 8.11
N PRO A 198 -24.94 5.62 9.45
CA PRO A 198 -23.85 5.17 10.31
C PRO A 198 -24.02 3.75 10.90
N LYS A 199 -22.91 3.01 11.12
CA LYS A 199 -22.97 1.82 11.99
C LYS A 199 -23.13 2.26 13.44
N LYS A 200 -24.25 1.86 14.05
CA LYS A 200 -24.39 1.73 15.50
C LYS A 200 -23.39 0.68 16.00
N THR A 201 -22.69 1.04 17.06
CA THR A 201 -21.98 0.18 17.99
C THR A 201 -22.80 -1.04 18.41
N THR A 202 -22.24 -2.23 18.19
CA THR A 202 -21.98 -3.29 19.19
C THR A 202 -20.97 -4.25 18.59
#